data_AF-A0A850M5X1-F1
#
_entry.id   AF-A0A850M5X1-F1
#
_cell.length_a   1.000
_cell.length_b   1.000
_cell.length_c   1.000
_cell.angle_alpha   90.00
_cell.angle_beta   90.00
_cell.angle_gamma   90.00
#
_symmetry.space_group_name_H-M   'P 1'
#
loop_
_entity.id
_entity.type
_entity.pdbx_description
1 polymer ?
#
loop_
_entity_poly.entity_id
_entity_poly.type
_entity_poly.pdbx_seq_one_letter_code
_entity_poly.pdbx_strand_id
1 'polypeptide(L)'
;MKELSLKVADIEKEWAFRGRARIHIDVIPAHGMRTGDIIKIIGEKNIGAILVPNQRETPKDIIQMDDLQRSNAGVEIDDMVKIERIIPSFAQKIVIAPVKDDRSILSMNSLQSLLNRPVREGEIIPLINQVSYKKKKLNFHYQQFLIKETNPKGIVQVKEKTKFEISPRI
;
A
#
# COMPACT_ATOMS: atom_id res chain seq x y z
N MET A 1 -7.31 -19.15 -12.69
CA MET A 1 -7.96 -17.86 -12.38
C MET A 1 -7.92 -17.02 -13.65
N LYS A 2 -9.01 -16.32 -13.98
CA LYS A 2 -9.01 -15.37 -15.10
C LYS A 2 -8.14 -14.17 -14.70
N GLU A 3 -7.23 -13.78 -15.59
CA GLU A 3 -6.38 -12.61 -15.40
C GLU A 3 -7.26 -11.35 -15.36
N LEU A 4 -7.21 -10.59 -14.26
CA LEU A 4 -8.00 -9.36 -14.09
C LEU A 4 -7.10 -8.16 -14.36
N SER A 5 -7.36 -7.47 -15.47
CA SER A 5 -6.70 -6.22 -15.82
C SER A 5 -7.63 -5.05 -15.53
N LEU A 6 -7.12 -4.03 -14.86
CA LEU A 6 -7.87 -2.85 -14.43
C LEU A 6 -7.08 -1.59 -14.77
N LYS A 7 -7.81 -0.53 -15.10
CA LYS A 7 -7.27 0.80 -15.36
C LYS A 7 -7.02 1.55 -14.05
N VAL A 8 -5.88 2.19 -13.93
CA VAL A 8 -5.50 2.93 -12.72
C VAL A 8 -6.29 4.22 -12.62
N ALA A 9 -6.88 4.45 -11.45
CA ALA A 9 -7.59 5.67 -11.09
C ALA A 9 -7.09 6.22 -9.75
N ASP A 10 -7.33 7.52 -9.51
CA ASP A 10 -6.99 8.12 -8.23
C ASP A 10 -7.95 7.66 -7.12
N ILE A 11 -7.41 7.55 -5.90
CA ILE A 11 -8.17 7.15 -4.72
C ILE A 11 -8.59 8.38 -3.92
N GLU A 12 -9.74 8.30 -3.27
CA GLU A 12 -10.21 9.37 -2.40
C GLU A 12 -9.28 9.52 -1.19
N LYS A 13 -9.11 10.77 -0.74
CA LYS A 13 -8.16 11.13 0.31
C LYS A 13 -8.39 10.38 1.62
N GLU A 14 -9.64 10.00 1.90
CA GLU A 14 -10.06 9.22 3.06
C GLU A 14 -9.52 7.80 3.07
N TRP A 15 -9.05 7.29 1.92
CA TRP A 15 -8.50 5.95 1.77
C TRP A 15 -6.99 5.94 1.47
N ALA A 16 -6.44 7.05 1.00
CA ALA A 16 -5.03 7.20 0.67
C ALA A 16 -4.09 6.86 1.85
N PHE A 17 -2.87 6.45 1.53
CA PHE A 17 -1.74 6.19 2.43
C PHE A 17 -1.93 5.01 3.41
N ARG A 18 -2.95 4.18 3.19
CA ARG A 18 -3.29 3.04 4.07
C ARG A 18 -2.88 1.68 3.50
N GLY A 19 -2.20 1.65 2.34
CA GLY A 19 -1.83 0.40 1.67
C GLY A 19 -3.03 -0.40 1.17
N ARG A 20 -4.09 0.30 0.77
CA ARG A 20 -5.36 -0.28 0.28
C ARG A 20 -5.50 0.03 -1.21
N ALA A 21 -6.05 -0.90 -1.97
CA ALA A 21 -6.47 -0.65 -3.33
C ALA A 21 -7.96 -0.96 -3.46
N ARG A 22 -8.70 -0.10 -4.16
CA ARG A 22 -10.15 -0.23 -4.26
C ARG A 22 -10.58 -0.62 -5.67
N ILE A 23 -11.43 -1.66 -5.77
CA ILE A 23 -12.05 -2.08 -7.03
C ILE A 23 -13.55 -2.23 -6.81
N HIS A 24 -14.33 -2.22 -7.88
CA HIS A 24 -15.78 -2.35 -7.81
C HIS A 24 -16.23 -3.55 -6.95
N ILE A 25 -17.21 -3.35 -6.07
CA ILE A 25 -17.71 -4.36 -5.13
C ILE A 25 -18.05 -5.71 -5.78
N ASP A 26 -18.76 -5.72 -6.92
CA ASP A 26 -19.10 -6.94 -7.65
C ASP A 26 -17.90 -7.64 -8.33
N VAL A 27 -16.81 -6.93 -8.62
CA VAL A 27 -15.63 -7.51 -9.32
C VAL A 27 -14.84 -8.42 -8.38
N ILE A 28 -14.81 -8.10 -7.08
CA ILE A 28 -14.12 -8.87 -6.04
C ILE A 28 -14.60 -10.34 -6.02
N PRO A 29 -15.88 -10.64 -5.72
CA PRO A 29 -16.36 -12.02 -5.68
C PRO A 29 -16.41 -12.67 -7.07
N ALA A 30 -16.65 -11.90 -8.14
CA ALA A 30 -16.65 -12.43 -9.51
C ALA A 30 -15.29 -13.04 -9.92
N HIS A 31 -14.20 -12.64 -9.25
CA HIS A 31 -12.86 -13.18 -9.46
C HIS A 31 -12.37 -14.07 -8.32
N GLY A 32 -13.28 -14.53 -7.45
CA GLY A 32 -12.97 -15.43 -6.34
C GLY A 32 -12.12 -14.81 -5.23
N MET A 33 -12.05 -13.48 -5.18
CA MET A 33 -11.39 -12.71 -4.12
C MET A 33 -12.41 -12.31 -3.04
N ARG A 34 -11.91 -11.86 -1.90
CA ARG A 34 -12.69 -11.35 -0.77
C ARG A 34 -12.14 -10.01 -0.31
N THR A 35 -13.00 -9.19 0.29
CA THR A 35 -12.57 -7.98 1.00
C THR A 35 -11.51 -8.34 2.04
N GLY A 36 -10.40 -7.60 2.05
CA GLY A 36 -9.29 -7.83 2.96
C GLY A 36 -8.25 -8.83 2.45
N ASP A 37 -8.49 -9.53 1.33
CA ASP A 37 -7.43 -10.29 0.66
C ASP A 37 -6.27 -9.37 0.29
N ILE A 38 -5.06 -9.90 0.32
CA ILE A 38 -3.90 -9.20 -0.23
C ILE A 38 -3.78 -9.55 -1.70
N ILE A 39 -3.70 -8.50 -2.51
CA ILE A 39 -3.45 -8.62 -3.95
C ILE A 39 -2.04 -8.12 -4.25
N LYS A 40 -1.42 -8.73 -5.26
CA LYS A 40 -0.27 -8.17 -5.94
C LYS A 40 -0.78 -7.39 -7.15
N ILE A 41 -0.33 -6.15 -7.25
CA ILE A 41 -0.55 -5.28 -8.39
C ILE A 41 0.69 -5.36 -9.26
N ILE A 42 0.49 -5.72 -10.52
CA ILE A 42 1.55 -5.95 -11.51
C ILE A 42 1.53 -4.75 -12.48
N GLY A 43 2.43 -3.80 -12.23
CA GLY A 43 2.79 -2.69 -13.14
C GLY A 43 4.21 -2.90 -13.68
N GLU A 44 4.99 -1.82 -13.84
CA GLU A 44 6.45 -1.92 -14.07
C GLU A 44 7.14 -2.65 -12.91
N LYS A 45 6.67 -2.38 -11.70
CA LYS A 45 7.09 -3.05 -10.47
C LYS A 45 5.89 -3.69 -9.80
N ASN A 46 6.14 -4.85 -9.21
CA ASN A 46 5.12 -5.57 -8.44
C ASN A 46 5.05 -5.02 -7.03
N ILE A 47 3.85 -4.64 -6.59
CA ILE A 47 3.60 -4.19 -5.21
C ILE A 47 2.45 -4.96 -4.58
N GLY A 48 2.35 -4.93 -3.26
CA GLY A 48 1.21 -5.49 -2.54
C GLY A 48 0.19 -4.42 -2.12
N ALA A 49 -1.09 -4.78 -2.08
CA ALA A 49 -2.13 -3.95 -1.48
C ALA A 49 -3.24 -4.79 -0.82
N ILE A 50 -3.92 -4.22 0.16
CA ILE A 50 -5.11 -4.81 0.75
C ILE A 50 -6.31 -4.44 -0.12
N LEU A 51 -7.05 -5.46 -0.57
CA LEU A 51 -8.22 -5.27 -1.42
C LEU A 51 -9.42 -4.78 -0.61
N VAL A 52 -10.00 -3.66 -1.03
CA VAL A 52 -11.17 -3.05 -0.39
C VAL A 52 -12.23 -2.76 -1.44
N PRO A 53 -13.52 -2.96 -1.14
CA PRO A 53 -14.56 -2.65 -2.10
C PRO A 53 -14.71 -1.15 -2.35
N ASN A 54 -15.04 -0.85 -3.59
CA ASN A 54 -15.54 0.44 -4.03
C ASN A 54 -17.08 0.44 -4.09
N GLN A 55 -17.68 1.62 -4.31
CA GLN A 55 -19.13 1.79 -4.41
C GLN A 55 -19.69 1.12 -5.67
N ARG A 56 -21.00 0.84 -5.71
CA ARG A 56 -21.67 0.18 -6.84
C ARG A 56 -21.73 1.06 -8.09
N GLU A 57 -21.61 2.36 -7.90
CA GLU A 57 -21.65 3.39 -8.93
C GLU A 57 -20.29 3.59 -9.62
N THR A 58 -19.22 3.02 -9.05
CA THR A 58 -17.88 3.11 -9.65
C THR A 58 -17.77 2.24 -10.89
N PRO A 59 -16.87 2.53 -11.85
CA PRO A 59 -16.62 1.66 -12.99
C PRO A 59 -16.07 0.28 -12.56
N LYS A 60 -16.41 -0.78 -13.31
CA LYS A 60 -15.98 -2.17 -13.04
C LYS A 60 -14.56 -2.47 -13.50
N ASP A 61 -14.01 -1.63 -14.35
CA ASP A 61 -12.74 -1.80 -15.04
C ASP A 61 -11.62 -0.96 -14.42
N ILE A 62 -11.82 -0.36 -13.24
CA ILE A 62 -10.81 0.47 -12.56
C ILE A 62 -10.29 -0.13 -11.25
N ILE A 63 -9.06 0.26 -10.92
CA ILE A 63 -8.45 0.10 -9.61
C ILE A 63 -8.01 1.48 -9.10
N GLN A 64 -8.52 1.87 -7.93
CA GLN A 64 -8.09 3.10 -7.29
C GLN A 64 -6.88 2.83 -6.39
N MET A 65 -5.84 3.63 -6.59
CA MET A 65 -4.56 3.57 -5.87
C MET A 65 -4.19 4.97 -5.41
N ASP A 66 -3.46 5.10 -4.30
CA ASP A 66 -2.85 6.38 -3.92
C ASP A 66 -1.59 6.70 -4.73
N ASP A 67 -1.11 7.94 -4.61
CA ASP A 67 0.08 8.46 -5.28
C ASP A 67 1.34 7.66 -4.96
N LEU A 68 1.55 7.25 -3.71
CA LEU A 68 2.68 6.41 -3.31
C LEU A 68 2.59 5.00 -3.90
N GLN A 69 1.42 4.39 -3.91
CA GLN A 69 1.21 3.08 -4.53
C GLN A 69 1.49 3.12 -6.02
N ARG A 70 0.99 4.14 -6.73
CA ARG A 70 1.26 4.34 -8.16
C ARG A 70 2.76 4.52 -8.43
N SER A 71 3.40 5.40 -7.68
CA SER A 71 4.85 5.63 -7.76
C SER A 71 5.66 4.35 -7.50
N ASN A 72 5.27 3.55 -6.50
CA ASN A 72 5.93 2.28 -6.17
C ASN A 72 5.74 1.21 -7.24
N ALA A 73 4.57 1.16 -7.86
CA ALA A 73 4.25 0.25 -8.96
C ALA A 73 4.84 0.70 -10.31
N GLY A 74 5.29 1.96 -10.41
CA GLY A 74 5.76 2.56 -11.66
C GLY A 74 4.64 2.70 -12.68
N VAL A 75 3.49 3.23 -12.26
CA VAL A 75 2.32 3.43 -13.13
C VAL A 75 1.72 4.82 -12.92
N GLU A 76 1.07 5.34 -13.94
CA GLU A 76 0.33 6.60 -13.92
C GLU A 76 -1.19 6.36 -13.90
N ILE A 77 -1.97 7.45 -13.87
CA ILE A 77 -3.43 7.37 -14.05
C ILE A 77 -3.71 6.95 -15.50
N ASP A 78 -4.77 6.17 -15.71
CA ASP A 78 -5.18 5.59 -16.99
C ASP A 78 -4.29 4.44 -17.53
N ASP A 79 -3.18 4.11 -16.86
CA ASP A 79 -2.42 2.89 -17.16
C ASP A 79 -3.21 1.62 -16.83
N MET A 80 -2.86 0.51 -17.49
CA MET A 80 -3.43 -0.80 -17.20
C MET A 80 -2.51 -1.62 -16.29
N VAL A 81 -3.07 -2.14 -15.20
CA VAL A 81 -2.37 -3.08 -14.30
C VAL A 81 -3.11 -4.41 -14.22
N LYS A 82 -2.36 -5.47 -13.97
CA LYS A 82 -2.93 -6.78 -13.65
C LYS A 82 -2.94 -6.99 -12.16
N ILE A 83 -3.97 -7.68 -11.64
CA ILE A 83 -4.03 -8.04 -10.22
C ILE A 83 -4.15 -9.54 -10.02
N GLU A 84 -3.39 -10.06 -9.05
CA GLU A 84 -3.48 -11.45 -8.61
C GLU A 84 -3.64 -11.52 -7.08
N ARG A 85 -4.52 -12.40 -6.60
CA ARG A 85 -4.61 -12.70 -5.17
C ARG A 85 -3.38 -13.46 -4.73
N ILE A 86 -2.76 -13.04 -3.63
CA ILE A 86 -1.59 -13.69 -3.05
C ILE A 86 -1.77 -13.96 -1.56
N ILE A 87 -1.00 -14.91 -1.05
CA ILE A 87 -0.83 -15.13 0.39
C ILE A 87 0.63 -14.80 0.70
N PRO A 88 0.93 -13.54 1.08
CA PRO A 88 2.31 -13.16 1.36
C PRO A 88 2.81 -13.83 2.64
N SER A 89 4.12 -14.05 2.71
CA SER A 89 4.76 -14.45 3.95
C SER A 89 4.68 -13.34 5.00
N PHE A 90 4.68 -13.69 6.28
CA PHE A 90 4.76 -12.70 7.35
C PHE A 90 6.17 -12.15 7.46
N ALA A 91 6.29 -10.84 7.58
CA ALA A 91 7.58 -10.17 7.74
C ALA A 91 8.17 -10.51 9.11
N GLN A 92 9.38 -11.08 9.11
CA GLN A 92 10.16 -11.30 10.32
C GLN A 92 10.96 -10.05 10.67
N LYS A 93 11.57 -9.44 9.65
CA LYS A 93 12.37 -8.22 9.76
C LYS A 93 12.15 -7.33 8.54
N ILE A 94 12.12 -6.03 8.78
CA ILE A 94 12.07 -4.99 7.74
C ILE A 94 13.09 -3.90 8.10
N VAL A 95 13.93 -3.54 7.13
CA VAL A 95 14.85 -2.41 7.25
C VAL A 95 14.27 -1.22 6.51
N ILE A 96 14.15 -0.08 7.17
CA ILE A 96 13.62 1.17 6.60
C ILE A 96 14.64 2.30 6.70
N ALA A 97 14.59 3.24 5.76
CA ALA A 97 15.40 4.47 5.82
C ALA A 97 14.57 5.70 5.44
N PRO A 98 14.77 6.85 6.11
CA PRO A 98 14.01 8.06 5.81
C PRO A 98 14.35 8.60 4.40
N VAL A 99 13.32 9.00 3.64
CA VAL A 99 13.48 9.56 2.28
C VAL A 99 13.92 11.03 2.31
N LYS A 100 13.72 11.73 3.42
CA LYS A 100 14.20 13.10 3.65
C LYS A 100 14.93 13.15 4.98
N ASP A 101 16.01 13.93 5.00
CA ASP A 101 16.84 14.14 6.18
C ASP A 101 16.12 15.12 7.12
N ASP A 102 15.04 14.65 7.74
CA ASP A 102 14.42 15.37 8.84
C ASP A 102 14.78 14.65 10.14
N ARG A 103 15.05 15.45 11.18
CA ARG A 103 15.32 14.96 12.53
C ARG A 103 14.03 14.57 13.25
N SER A 104 12.96 14.24 12.54
CA SER A 104 11.70 13.87 13.17
C SER A 104 11.79 12.46 13.73
N ILE A 105 11.23 12.33 14.92
CA ILE A 105 11.33 11.13 15.73
C ILE A 105 10.33 10.12 15.17
N LEU A 106 10.83 9.00 14.64
CA LEU A 106 10.04 7.79 14.47
C LEU A 106 9.39 7.43 15.82
N SER A 107 8.07 7.53 15.89
CA SER A 107 7.33 7.08 17.07
C SER A 107 6.88 5.63 16.88
N MET A 108 6.72 4.89 17.98
CA MET A 108 6.14 3.54 17.95
C MET A 108 4.75 3.53 17.29
N ASN A 109 3.97 4.61 17.47
CA ASN A 109 2.66 4.79 16.85
C ASN A 109 2.75 4.86 15.32
N SER A 110 3.84 5.38 14.79
CA SER A 110 4.06 5.50 13.35
C SER A 110 4.22 4.12 12.70
N LEU A 111 4.87 3.17 13.37
CA LEU A 111 5.01 1.79 12.90
C LEU A 111 3.68 1.03 12.93
N GLN A 112 2.81 1.33 13.90
CA GLN A 112 1.47 0.73 13.99
C GLN A 112 0.64 1.01 12.72
N SER A 113 0.89 2.13 12.02
CA SER A 113 0.22 2.46 10.75
C SER A 113 0.51 1.45 9.62
N LEU A 114 1.56 0.63 9.75
CA LEU A 114 1.90 -0.43 8.82
C LEU A 114 1.27 -1.79 9.17
N LEU A 115 0.62 -1.95 10.32
CA LEU A 115 0.15 -3.26 10.74
C LEU A 115 -0.80 -3.86 9.68
N ASN A 116 -0.57 -5.13 9.32
CA ASN A 116 -1.25 -5.88 8.26
C ASN A 116 -1.01 -5.39 6.83
N ARG A 117 -0.28 -4.29 6.63
CA ARG A 117 0.06 -3.78 5.31
C ARG A 117 1.05 -4.73 4.62
N PRO A 118 0.82 -5.08 3.35
CA PRO A 118 1.85 -5.71 2.52
C PRO A 118 2.87 -4.67 2.07
N VAL A 119 4.15 -5.02 2.11
CA VAL A 119 5.26 -4.17 1.67
C VAL A 119 6.30 -5.00 0.93
N ARG A 120 7.10 -4.32 0.10
CA ARG A 120 8.23 -4.93 -0.63
C ARG A 120 9.47 -4.05 -0.52
N GLU A 121 10.64 -4.68 -0.59
CA GLU A 121 11.90 -3.99 -0.84
C GLU A 121 11.81 -3.02 -2.03
N GLY A 122 12.35 -1.82 -1.85
CA GLY A 122 12.36 -0.74 -2.83
C GLY A 122 11.12 0.16 -2.81
N GLU A 123 10.09 -0.16 -2.03
CA GLU A 123 8.89 0.69 -1.91
C GLU A 123 9.13 1.87 -0.97
N ILE A 124 8.53 3.03 -1.30
CA ILE A 124 8.38 4.17 -0.40
C ILE A 124 7.04 4.06 0.31
N ILE A 125 7.07 4.04 1.63
CA ILE A 125 5.88 3.95 2.49
C ILE A 125 5.72 5.18 3.38
N PRO A 126 4.47 5.61 3.62
CA PRO A 126 4.17 6.63 4.62
C PRO A 126 4.10 6.00 6.01
N LEU A 127 4.84 6.56 6.97
CA LEU A 127 4.62 6.33 8.39
C LEU A 127 3.78 7.49 8.93
N ILE A 128 2.53 7.20 9.30
CA ILE A 128 1.58 8.23 9.73
C ILE A 128 1.77 8.50 11.22
N ASN A 129 2.17 9.72 11.55
CA ASN A 129 2.36 10.17 12.94
C ASN A 129 1.04 10.69 13.53
N GLN A 130 0.29 11.46 12.75
CA GLN A 130 -0.98 12.06 13.17
C GLN A 130 -1.92 12.22 11.98
N VAL A 131 -3.21 12.02 12.22
CA VAL A 131 -4.28 12.40 11.30
C VAL A 131 -5.03 13.58 11.92
N SER A 132 -5.22 14.66 11.16
CA SER A 132 -5.96 15.82 11.64
C SER A 132 -7.04 16.29 10.66
N TYR A 133 -8.13 16.80 11.21
CA TYR A 133 -9.21 17.42 10.45
C TYR A 133 -9.14 18.94 10.67
N LYS A 134 -8.63 19.67 9.69
CA LYS A 134 -8.55 21.14 9.74
C LYS A 134 -9.43 21.72 8.65
N LYS A 135 -10.37 22.62 9.02
CA LYS A 135 -11.34 23.22 8.08
C LYS A 135 -12.11 22.17 7.25
N LYS A 136 -12.58 21.09 7.89
CA LYS A 136 -13.24 19.93 7.26
C LYS A 136 -12.39 19.19 6.20
N LYS A 137 -11.08 19.47 6.10
CA LYS A 137 -10.15 18.72 5.24
C LYS A 137 -9.33 17.75 6.08
N LEU A 138 -9.29 16.49 5.65
CA LEU A 138 -8.42 15.46 6.19
C LEU A 138 -6.96 15.77 5.84
N ASN A 139 -6.05 15.71 6.81
CA ASN A 139 -4.62 15.89 6.60
C ASN A 139 -3.86 14.77 7.29
N PHE A 140 -2.93 14.18 6.56
CA PHE A 140 -2.00 13.18 7.07
C PHE A 140 -0.68 13.87 7.37
N HIS A 141 -0.23 13.75 8.61
CA HIS A 141 1.13 14.11 9.00
C HIS A 141 1.92 12.81 8.96
N TYR A 142 2.63 12.59 7.86
CA TYR A 142 3.41 11.38 7.64
C TYR A 142 4.80 11.72 7.15
N GLN A 143 5.72 10.79 7.39
CA GLN A 143 7.06 10.81 6.82
C GLN A 143 7.23 9.62 5.89
N GLN A 144 7.95 9.83 4.79
CA GLN A 144 8.21 8.78 3.80
C GLN A 144 9.47 8.01 4.16
N PHE A 145 9.37 6.69 4.12
CA PHE A 145 10.46 5.75 4.37
C PHE A 145 10.62 4.80 3.19
N LEU A 146 11.86 4.59 2.76
CA LEU A 146 12.22 3.54 1.81
C LEU A 146 12.33 2.21 2.55
N ILE A 147 11.67 1.17 2.08
CA ILE A 147 11.96 -0.21 2.50
C ILE A 147 13.27 -0.65 1.84
N LYS A 148 14.35 -0.72 2.61
CA LYS A 148 15.67 -1.15 2.13
C LYS A 148 15.80 -2.66 2.05
N GLU A 149 15.09 -3.39 2.91
CA GLU A 149 15.17 -4.85 2.97
C GLU A 149 13.90 -5.43 3.60
N THR A 150 13.47 -6.59 3.09
CA THR A 150 12.46 -7.44 3.73
C THR A 150 13.01 -8.84 3.97
N ASN A 151 12.71 -9.41 5.13
CA ASN A 151 12.95 -10.83 5.43
C ASN A 151 11.62 -11.50 5.83
N PRO A 152 11.14 -12.51 5.07
CA PRO A 152 11.73 -13.02 3.82
C PRO A 152 11.65 -12.00 2.66
N LYS A 153 12.41 -12.24 1.59
CA LYS A 153 12.37 -11.41 0.38
C LYS A 153 11.02 -11.50 -0.33
N GLY A 154 10.69 -10.46 -1.08
CA GLY A 154 9.43 -10.36 -1.83
C GLY A 154 8.37 -9.54 -1.08
N ILE A 155 7.12 -9.70 -1.49
CA ILE A 155 5.98 -9.04 -0.83
C ILE A 155 5.70 -9.77 0.48
N VAL A 156 5.85 -9.06 1.59
CA VAL A 156 5.61 -9.57 2.94
C VAL A 156 4.53 -8.77 3.65
N GLN A 157 3.77 -9.43 4.51
CA GLN A 157 2.77 -8.76 5.34
C GLN A 157 3.38 -8.40 6.70
N VAL A 158 3.29 -7.13 7.08
CA VAL A 158 3.68 -6.65 8.40
C VAL A 158 2.74 -7.22 9.47
N LYS A 159 3.31 -7.76 10.54
CA LYS A 159 2.59 -8.28 11.72
C LYS A 159 3.17 -7.69 13.00
N GLU A 160 2.49 -7.90 14.12
CA GLU A 160 2.90 -7.39 15.44
C GLU A 160 4.32 -7.83 15.84
N LYS A 161 4.73 -9.04 15.42
CA LYS A 161 6.05 -9.61 15.70
C LYS A 161 7.15 -9.16 14.73
N THR A 162 6.81 -8.37 13.71
CA THR A 162 7.78 -7.89 12.72
C THR A 162 8.78 -6.94 13.39
N LYS A 163 10.07 -7.26 13.29
CA LYS A 163 11.13 -6.40 13.80
C LYS A 163 11.46 -5.32 12.77
N PHE A 164 11.42 -4.06 13.19
CA PHE A 164 11.84 -2.93 12.35
C PHE A 164 13.24 -2.48 12.74
N GLU A 165 14.09 -2.28 11.74
CA GLU A 165 15.40 -1.65 11.89
C GLU A 165 15.44 -0.37 11.05
N ILE A 166 16.00 0.69 11.61
CA ILE A 166 16.13 1.97 10.92
C ILE A 166 17.58 2.12 10.49
N SER A 167 17.80 2.16 9.18
CA SER A 167 19.08 2.49 8.57
C SER A 167 19.16 4.01 8.37
N PRO A 168 20.34 4.61 8.54
CA PRO A 168 20.62 5.94 8.00
C PRO A 168 20.33 5.98 6.50
N ARG A 169 20.03 7.18 6.00
CA ARG A 169 19.95 7.44 4.56
C ARG A 169 21.35 7.21 3.93
N ILE A 170 21.38 6.67 2.70
CA ILE A 170 22.57 6.67 1.84
C ILE A 170 22.60 8.00 1.08
#